data_AF-A0AAV4BY78-F1
#
_entry.id   AF-A0AAV4BY78-F1
#
_cell.length_a   1.000
_cell.length_b   1.000
_cell.length_c   1.000
_cell.angle_alpha   90.00
_cell.angle_beta   90.00
_cell.angle_gamma   90.00
#
_symmetry.space_group_name_H-M   'P 1'
#
loop_
_entity.id
_entity.type
_entity.pdbx_description
1 polymer ?
#
loop_
_entity_poly.entity_id
_entity_poly.type
_entity_poly.pdbx_seq_one_letter_code
_entity_poly.pdbx_strand_id
1 'polypeptide(L)'
;MWFIRRMMRISWTEKKSNELVLKEANLERSLIKTIRHRQTQFLGHICRHKGLEHLAITGKIEGKRSRGRQRITFIENLKSWAIGKGSNNKFIRLTENRYEWRSMIANVCYRQGI
;
A
#
# COMPACT_ATOMS: atom_id res chain seq x y z
N MET A 1 -17.68 4.91 -6.80
CA MET A 1 -17.88 6.03 -7.74
C MET A 1 -19.34 6.16 -8.17
N TRP A 2 -20.00 5.06 -8.52
CA TRP A 2 -21.45 5.02 -8.77
C TRP A 2 -22.31 5.62 -7.64
N PHE A 3 -22.07 5.24 -6.38
CA PHE A 3 -22.81 5.77 -5.23
C PHE A 3 -22.75 7.30 -5.13
N ILE A 4 -21.54 7.88 -5.24
CA ILE A 4 -21.32 9.32 -5.20
C ILE A 4 -22.02 10.03 -6.36
N ARG A 5 -21.89 9.50 -7.59
CA ARG A 5 -22.57 10.05 -8.77
C ARG A 5 -24.09 10.03 -8.63
N ARG A 6 -24.65 8.96 -8.06
CA ARG A 6 -26.09 8.82 -7.79
C ARG A 6 -26.56 9.83 -6.74
N MET A 7 -25.81 9.99 -5.65
CA MET A 7 -26.12 10.95 -4.58
C MET A 7 -26.09 12.40 -5.07
N MET A 8 -25.09 12.75 -5.90
CA MET A 8 -24.95 14.09 -6.50
C MET A 8 -25.77 14.27 -7.79
N ARG A 9 -26.58 13.27 -8.18
CA ARG A 9 -27.41 13.28 -9.40
C ARG A 9 -26.65 13.57 -10.70
N ILE A 10 -25.39 13.14 -10.78
CA ILE A 10 -24.53 13.34 -11.96
C ILE A 10 -24.94 12.36 -13.06
N SER A 11 -25.40 12.89 -14.19
CA SER A 11 -25.76 12.09 -15.35
C SER A 11 -24.51 11.51 -16.03
N TRP A 12 -24.67 10.34 -16.66
CA TRP A 12 -23.61 9.75 -17.48
C TRP A 12 -23.31 10.58 -18.74
N THR A 13 -24.28 11.37 -19.23
CA THR A 13 -24.12 12.27 -20.38
C THR A 13 -23.18 13.43 -20.10
N GLU A 14 -23.02 13.84 -18.85
CA GLU A 14 -22.08 14.91 -18.47
C GLU A 14 -20.62 14.50 -18.65
N LYS A 15 -20.32 13.19 -18.78
CA LYS A 15 -18.96 12.63 -18.97
C LYS A 15 -17.91 13.19 -17.99
N LYS A 16 -18.33 13.66 -16.80
CA LYS A 16 -17.43 14.19 -15.76
C LYS A 16 -16.39 13.15 -15.35
N SER A 17 -15.13 13.56 -15.22
CA SER A 17 -14.05 12.70 -14.74
C SER A 17 -14.27 12.27 -13.29
N ASN A 18 -13.76 11.10 -12.90
CA ASN A 18 -13.89 10.61 -11.52
C ASN A 18 -13.20 11.52 -10.49
N GLU A 19 -12.18 12.26 -10.92
CA GLU A 19 -11.43 13.20 -10.08
C GLU A 19 -12.26 14.45 -9.77
N LEU A 20 -12.93 15.02 -10.78
CA LEU A 20 -13.85 16.14 -10.57
C LEU A 20 -15.02 15.76 -9.67
N VAL A 21 -15.60 14.57 -9.89
CA VAL A 21 -16.69 14.07 -9.02
C VAL A 21 -16.26 13.94 -7.56
N LEU A 22 -15.03 13.50 -7.30
CA LEU A 22 -14.50 13.41 -5.94
C LEU A 22 -14.23 14.80 -5.34
N LYS A 23 -13.71 15.72 -6.15
CA LYS A 23 -13.46 17.11 -5.73
C LYS A 23 -14.76 17.84 -5.36
N GLU A 24 -15.80 17.72 -6.19
CA GLU A 24 -17.13 18.29 -5.94
C GLU A 24 -17.78 17.69 -4.68
N ALA A 25 -17.61 16.38 -4.46
CA ALA A 25 -18.10 15.72 -3.24
C ALA A 25 -17.26 16.02 -1.99
N ASN A 26 -16.14 16.73 -2.13
CA ASN A 26 -15.13 16.90 -1.09
C ASN A 26 -14.68 15.56 -0.45
N LEU A 27 -14.52 14.53 -1.28
CA LEU A 27 -14.12 13.18 -0.87
C LEU A 27 -12.73 12.84 -1.38
N GLU A 28 -11.84 12.41 -0.49
CA GLU A 28 -10.53 11.87 -0.87
C GLU A 28 -10.60 10.36 -1.18
N ARG A 29 -9.70 9.86 -2.05
CA ARG A 29 -9.52 8.42 -2.29
C ARG A 29 -8.87 7.74 -1.08
N SER A 30 -9.67 7.39 -0.08
CA SER A 30 -9.20 6.75 1.17
C SER A 30 -8.89 5.26 1.03
N LEU A 31 -9.41 4.57 0.00
CA LEU A 31 -9.31 3.11 -0.09
C LEU A 31 -7.87 2.62 -0.26
N ILE A 32 -7.09 3.22 -1.16
CA ILE A 32 -5.69 2.82 -1.38
C ILE A 32 -4.88 3.07 -0.12
N LYS A 33 -5.07 4.22 0.54
CA LYS A 33 -4.45 4.54 1.82
C LYS A 33 -4.78 3.51 2.89
N THR A 34 -6.04 3.09 2.98
CA THR A 34 -6.50 2.06 3.93
C THR A 34 -5.88 0.70 3.64
N ILE A 35 -5.86 0.27 2.37
CA ILE A 35 -5.23 -0.98 1.95
C ILE A 35 -3.75 -0.98 2.30
N ARG A 36 -3.04 0.10 1.96
CA ARG A 36 -1.61 0.25 2.25
C ARG A 36 -1.32 0.22 3.75
N HIS A 37 -2.14 0.92 4.54
CA HIS A 37 -2.02 0.91 5.99
C HIS A 37 -2.18 -0.50 6.58
N ARG A 38 -3.17 -1.26 6.12
CA ARG A 38 -3.37 -2.65 6.56
C ARG A 38 -2.21 -3.56 6.14
N GLN A 39 -1.73 -3.40 4.91
CA GLN A 39 -0.59 -4.17 4.40
C GLN A 39 0.70 -3.91 5.20
N THR A 40 0.98 -2.66 5.59
CA THR A 40 2.16 -2.34 6.40
C THR A 40 2.02 -2.77 7.86
N GLN A 41 0.81 -2.67 8.43
CA GLN A 41 0.54 -3.24 9.76
C GLN A 41 0.77 -4.76 9.77
N PHE A 42 0.25 -5.46 8.76
CA PHE A 42 0.44 -6.89 8.59
C PHE A 42 1.93 -7.25 8.45
N LEU A 43 2.68 -6.55 7.59
CA LEU A 43 4.11 -6.76 7.42
C LEU A 43 4.87 -6.58 8.75
N GLY A 44 4.56 -5.54 9.52
CA GLY A 44 5.16 -5.33 10.83
C GLY A 44 4.85 -6.45 11.82
N HIS A 45 3.62 -6.96 11.80
CA HIS A 45 3.22 -8.07 12.66
C HIS A 45 4.01 -9.35 12.33
N ILE A 46 4.02 -9.78 11.07
CA ILE A 46 4.69 -11.03 10.67
C ILE A 46 6.19 -10.97 10.93
N CYS A 47 6.84 -9.82 10.68
CA CYS A 47 8.28 -9.69 10.87
C CYS A 47 8.69 -9.78 12.35
N ARG A 48 7.83 -9.34 13.27
CA ARG A 48 8.09 -9.44 14.71
C ARG A 48 7.70 -10.80 15.29
N HIS A 49 6.64 -11.43 14.76
CA HIS A 49 6.19 -12.74 15.20
C HIS A 49 7.14 -13.87 14.74
N LYS A 50 7.80 -13.71 13.58
CA LYS A 50 8.76 -14.66 13.01
C LYS A 50 8.17 -16.07 12.78
N GLY A 51 6.87 -16.15 12.47
CA GLY A 51 6.18 -17.39 12.10
C GLY A 51 6.45 -17.85 10.66
N LEU A 52 5.64 -18.81 10.18
CA LEU A 52 5.74 -19.32 8.81
C LEU A 52 5.51 -18.23 7.76
N GLU A 53 4.64 -17.25 8.02
CA GLU A 53 4.39 -16.16 7.06
C GLU A 53 5.64 -15.29 6.87
N HIS A 54 6.44 -15.12 7.92
CA HIS A 54 7.71 -14.40 7.83
C HIS A 54 8.66 -15.12 6.87
N LEU A 55 8.85 -16.42 7.05
CA LEU A 55 9.71 -17.24 6.19
C LEU A 55 9.20 -17.29 4.75
N ALA A 56 7.88 -17.38 4.54
CA ALA A 56 7.28 -17.37 3.20
C ALA A 56 7.52 -16.04 2.45
N ILE A 57 7.58 -14.93 3.19
CA ILE A 57 7.74 -13.59 2.61
C ILE A 57 9.21 -13.19 2.47
N THR A 58 10.07 -13.56 3.42
CA THR A 58 11.51 -13.24 3.39
C THR A 58 12.36 -14.29 2.68
N GLY A 59 11.88 -15.53 2.65
CA GLY A 59 12.54 -16.67 2.03
C GLY A 59 12.79 -16.42 0.55
N LYS A 60 14.07 -16.32 0.19
CA LYS A 60 14.50 -16.36 -1.20
C LYS A 60 14.88 -17.79 -1.52
N ILE A 61 14.13 -18.41 -2.41
CA ILE A 61 14.50 -19.69 -3.02
C ILE A 61 15.55 -19.38 -4.09
N GLU A 62 16.62 -20.15 -4.12
CA GLU A 62 17.62 -20.03 -5.19
C GLU A 62 16.99 -20.29 -6.56
N GLY A 63 17.44 -19.52 -7.55
CA GLY A 63 16.93 -19.60 -8.92
C GLY A 63 16.09 -18.40 -9.37
N LYS A 64 15.73 -18.41 -10.65
CA LYS A 64 14.92 -17.35 -11.27
C LYS A 64 13.44 -17.69 -11.14
N ARG A 65 12.59 -16.68 -10.95
CA ARG A 65 11.14 -16.87 -10.97
C ARG A 65 10.69 -17.39 -12.33
N SER A 66 9.77 -18.36 -12.31
CA SER A 66 9.16 -18.91 -13.52
C SER A 66 8.40 -17.83 -14.30
N ARG A 67 8.29 -18.03 -15.62
CA ARG A 67 7.45 -17.18 -16.48
C ARG A 67 6.00 -17.24 -16.00
N GLY A 68 5.29 -16.11 -16.06
CA GLY A 68 3.91 -15.97 -15.59
C GLY A 68 3.75 -15.64 -14.11
N ARG A 69 4.76 -15.92 -13.25
CA ARG A 69 4.72 -15.50 -11.84
C ARG A 69 4.89 -13.98 -11.72
N GLN A 70 4.16 -13.37 -10.79
CA GLN A 70 4.24 -11.93 -10.54
C GLN A 70 5.70 -11.51 -10.27
N ARG A 71 6.18 -10.54 -11.06
CA ARG A 71 7.58 -10.06 -10.98
C ARG A 71 7.83 -9.30 -9.68
N ILE A 72 6.90 -8.42 -9.32
CA ILE A 72 6.97 -7.55 -8.14
C ILE A 72 6.47 -8.35 -6.93
N THR A 73 7.30 -8.45 -5.90
CA THR A 73 6.89 -9.09 -4.63
C THR A 73 6.11 -8.16 -3.72
N PHE A 74 5.41 -8.73 -2.73
CA PHE A 74 4.73 -7.97 -1.68
C PHE A 74 5.66 -6.96 -0.98
N ILE A 75 6.84 -7.40 -0.54
CA ILE A 75 7.85 -6.51 0.09
C ILE A 75 8.31 -5.44 -0.88
N GLU A 76 8.62 -5.82 -2.12
CA GLU A 76 9.12 -4.87 -3.11
C GLU A 76 8.11 -3.80 -3.46
N ASN A 77 6.82 -4.16 -3.56
CA ASN A 77 5.72 -3.24 -3.79
C ASN A 77 5.52 -2.27 -2.61
N LEU A 78 5.54 -2.78 -1.38
CA LEU A 78 5.40 -1.93 -0.19
C LEU A 78 6.60 -1.01 0.02
N LYS A 79 7.82 -1.53 -0.19
CA LYS A 79 9.05 -0.75 -0.10
C LYS A 79 9.08 0.34 -1.16
N SER A 80 8.76 0.01 -2.43
CA SER A 80 8.76 1.00 -3.51
C SER A 80 7.76 2.12 -3.25
N TRP A 81 6.62 1.80 -2.65
CA TRP A 81 5.64 2.81 -2.24
C TRP A 81 6.09 3.64 -1.02
N ALA A 82 6.64 3.01 0.02
CA ALA A 82 6.94 3.69 1.28
C ALA A 82 8.23 4.51 1.26
N ILE A 83 9.32 3.94 0.71
CA ILE A 83 10.67 4.50 0.78
C ILE A 83 11.29 4.65 -0.63
N GLY A 84 10.67 4.09 -1.66
CA GLY A 84 11.19 4.14 -3.03
C GLY A 84 12.26 3.08 -3.27
N LYS A 85 13.43 3.50 -3.77
CA LYS A 85 14.54 2.59 -4.09
C LYS A 85 15.31 2.24 -2.82
N GLY A 86 15.67 0.98 -2.66
CA GLY A 86 16.44 0.52 -1.49
C GLY A 86 16.46 -1.00 -1.34
N SER A 87 17.18 -1.47 -0.32
CA SER A 87 17.28 -2.91 0.00
C SER A 87 16.05 -3.41 0.74
N ASN A 88 15.50 -4.55 0.29
CA ASN A 88 14.38 -5.23 0.98
C ASN A 88 14.76 -5.61 2.42
N ASN A 89 16.01 -6.01 2.65
CA ASN A 89 16.47 -6.42 3.98
C ASN A 89 16.48 -5.23 4.95
N LYS A 90 16.88 -4.04 4.49
CA LYS A 90 16.83 -2.82 5.31
C LYS A 90 15.38 -2.47 5.66
N PHE A 91 14.46 -2.59 4.70
CA PHE A 91 13.05 -2.37 4.93
C PHE A 91 12.44 -3.35 5.94
N ILE A 92 12.81 -4.64 5.86
CA ILE A 92 12.38 -5.64 6.85
C ILE A 92 12.94 -5.31 8.23
N ARG A 93 14.22 -4.93 8.37
CA ARG A 93 14.80 -4.55 9.67
C ARG A 93 14.08 -3.36 10.33
N LEU A 94 13.62 -2.39 9.53
CA LEU A 94 12.82 -1.26 10.05
C LEU A 94 11.53 -1.71 10.74
N THR A 95 10.97 -2.86 10.37
CA THR A 95 9.75 -3.39 10.99
C THR A 95 9.96 -3.88 12.43
N GLU A 96 11.19 -4.18 12.82
CA GLU A 96 11.51 -4.71 14.15
C GLU A 96 11.29 -3.65 15.23
N ASN A 97 11.67 -2.40 14.94
CA ASN A 97 11.43 -1.27 15.84
C ASN A 97 9.99 -0.75 15.66
N ARG A 98 9.13 -0.97 16.66
CA ARG A 98 7.72 -0.54 16.63
C ARG A 98 7.55 0.96 16.51
N TYR A 99 8.41 1.76 17.15
CA TYR A 99 8.31 3.21 17.14
C TYR A 99 8.62 3.76 15.74
N GLU A 100 9.79 3.39 15.20
CA GLU A 100 10.23 3.77 13.86
C GLU A 100 9.24 3.30 12.78
N TRP A 101 8.74 2.05 12.90
CA TRP A 101 7.76 1.51 11.96
C TRP A 101 6.44 2.29 11.97
N ARG A 102 5.92 2.64 13.15
CA ARG A 102 4.68 3.43 13.26
C ARG A 102 4.88 4.86 12.77
N SER A 103 6.01 5.49 13.10
CA SER A 103 6.37 6.82 12.62
C SER A 103 6.46 6.85 11.09
N MET A 104 7.16 5.87 10.49
CA MET A 104 7.25 5.73 9.04
C MET A 104 5.88 5.53 8.39
N ILE A 105 5.04 4.63 8.92
CA ILE A 105 3.69 4.42 8.39
C ILE A 105 2.85 5.69 8.47
N ALA A 106 2.92 6.43 9.59
CA ALA A 106 2.20 7.68 9.73
C ALA A 106 2.65 8.69 8.66
N ASN A 107 3.96 8.87 8.49
CA ASN A 107 4.51 9.78 7.49
C ASN A 107 4.12 9.39 6.05
N VAL A 108 4.05 8.09 5.74
CA VAL A 108 3.72 7.63 4.38
C VAL A 108 2.21 7.62 4.13
N CYS A 109 1.39 7.21 5.11
CA CYS A 109 -0.06 7.19 4.98
C CYS A 109 -0.67 8.59 5.02
N TYR A 110 -0.13 9.52 5.80
CA TYR A 110 -0.65 10.88 5.97
C TYR A 110 0.12 11.95 5.20
N ARG A 111 1.02 11.56 4.28
CA ARG A 111 1.63 12.50 3.33
C ARG A 111 0.51 13.24 2.57
N GLN A 112 0.34 14.52 2.88
CA GLN A 112 -0.62 15.42 2.24
C GLN A 112 -0.29 15.56 0.76
N GLY A 113 -1.32 15.88 -0.02
CA GLY A 113 -1.38 15.82 -1.47
C GLY A 113 -0.15 16.33 -2.23
N ILE A 114 0.16 15.61 -3.30
CA ILE A 114 0.40 16.25 -4.60
C ILE A 114 -0.93 16.19 -5.34
#